data_AF-A0A930RW34-F1
#
_entry.id   AF-A0A930RW34-F1
#
_cell.length_a   1.000
_cell.length_b   1.000
_cell.length_c   1.000
_cell.angle_alpha   90.00
_cell.angle_beta   90.00
_cell.angle_gamma   90.00
#
_symmetry.space_group_name_H-M   'P 1'
#
loop_
_entity.id
_entity.type
_entity.pdbx_description
1 polymer ?
#
loop_
_entity_poly.entity_id
_entity_poly.type
_entity_poly.pdbx_seq_one_letter_code
_entity_poly.pdbx_strand_id
1 'polypeptide(L)'
;MFKINPWKLERMKRNFNESFSFTYLFLAIQAALFIVMTLAGGSTNGQVLVNFGAKFNPYIIHQHEYYRFLTPIFLHIGLEHILFNSLFLYMVGRQMEYEIGHWRFLAVYLLSGIMGNLASFAFSSSISA
;
A
#
# COMPACT_ATOMS: atom_id res chain seq x y z
N MET A 1 9.47 -28.77 33.35
CA MET A 1 8.22 -28.71 32.55
C MET A 1 8.10 -27.30 31.98
N PHE A 2 8.41 -27.09 30.70
CA PHE A 2 8.32 -25.76 30.06
C PHE A 2 6.85 -25.40 29.83
N LYS A 3 6.29 -24.47 30.63
CA LYS A 3 4.96 -23.90 30.37
C LYS A 3 5.08 -22.96 29.17
N ILE A 4 4.56 -23.39 28.02
CA ILE A 4 4.39 -22.52 26.86
C ILE A 4 3.33 -21.48 27.21
N ASN A 5 3.65 -20.22 27.02
CA ASN A 5 2.74 -19.14 27.35
C ASN A 5 1.53 -19.14 26.40
N PRO A 6 0.27 -19.03 26.87
CA PRO A 6 -0.94 -19.03 26.04
C PRO A 6 -0.86 -18.19 24.76
N TRP A 7 -0.28 -16.99 24.80
CA TRP A 7 -0.11 -16.14 23.61
C TRP A 7 0.83 -16.74 22.55
N LYS A 8 1.83 -17.54 22.97
CA LYS A 8 2.71 -18.26 22.06
C LYS A 8 1.97 -19.42 21.37
N LEU A 9 1.02 -20.03 22.07
CA LEU A 9 0.18 -21.11 21.54
C LEU A 9 -0.83 -20.59 20.49
N GLU A 10 -1.46 -19.44 20.75
CA GLU A 10 -2.34 -18.79 19.77
C GLU A 10 -1.59 -18.36 18.52
N ARG A 11 -0.39 -17.79 18.68
CA ARG A 11 0.50 -17.44 17.57
C ARG A 11 0.87 -18.66 16.72
N MET A 12 1.11 -19.83 17.33
CA MET A 12 1.41 -21.07 16.61
C MET A 12 0.18 -21.67 15.89
N LYS A 13 -1.03 -21.52 16.44
CA LYS A 13 -2.26 -21.95 15.76
C LYS A 13 -2.56 -21.10 14.52
N ARG A 14 -2.24 -19.81 14.57
CA ARG A 14 -2.38 -18.89 13.42
C ARG A 14 -1.51 -19.26 12.22
N ASN A 15 -0.38 -19.94 12.44
CA ASN A 15 0.54 -20.38 11.37
C ASN A 15 -0.05 -21.41 10.40
N PHE A 16 -1.09 -22.16 10.79
CA PHE A 16 -1.57 -23.30 9.99
C PHE A 16 -2.91 -23.06 9.29
N ASN A 17 -3.63 -21.97 9.61
CA ASN A 17 -5.04 -21.82 9.19
C ASN A 17 -5.37 -20.50 8.46
N GLU A 18 -4.40 -19.61 8.22
CA GLU A 18 -4.66 -18.35 7.51
C GLU A 18 -4.30 -18.50 6.03
N SER A 19 -5.30 -18.76 5.18
CA SER A 19 -5.16 -18.78 3.72
C SER A 19 -4.99 -17.39 3.10
N PHE A 20 -5.23 -16.33 3.88
CA PHE A 20 -5.28 -14.95 3.42
C PHE A 20 -4.24 -14.05 4.10
N SER A 21 -3.62 -13.16 3.33
CA SER A 21 -2.72 -12.12 3.84
C SER A 21 -2.86 -10.86 3.00
N PHE A 22 -3.06 -9.73 3.67
CA PHE A 22 -3.12 -8.41 3.06
C PHE A 22 -1.80 -8.04 2.39
N THR A 23 -0.66 -8.49 2.93
CA THR A 23 0.64 -8.27 2.29
C THR A 23 0.64 -8.81 0.87
N TYR A 24 0.23 -10.07 0.66
CA TYR A 24 0.17 -10.66 -0.68
C TYR A 24 -0.91 -10.01 -1.56
N LEU A 25 -2.07 -9.66 -0.98
CA LEU A 25 -3.11 -8.95 -1.71
C LEU A 25 -2.61 -7.60 -2.24
N PHE A 26 -1.93 -6.81 -1.40
CA PHE A 26 -1.39 -5.52 -1.80
C PHE A 26 -0.29 -5.64 -2.83
N LEU A 27 0.61 -6.63 -2.71
CA LEU A 27 1.62 -6.90 -3.73
C LEU A 27 0.98 -7.21 -5.09
N ALA A 28 -0.08 -8.05 -5.10
CA ALA A 28 -0.81 -8.37 -6.32
C ALA A 28 -1.49 -7.14 -6.94
N ILE A 29 -2.15 -6.31 -6.12
CA ILE A 29 -2.80 -5.08 -6.59
C ILE A 29 -1.77 -4.11 -7.17
N GLN A 30 -0.67 -3.84 -6.47
CA GLN A 30 0.39 -2.92 -6.92
C GLN A 30 1.02 -3.41 -8.23
N ALA A 31 1.34 -4.70 -8.33
CA ALA A 31 1.88 -5.29 -9.55
C ALA A 31 0.91 -5.18 -10.73
N ALA A 32 -0.38 -5.49 -10.51
CA ALA A 32 -1.41 -5.37 -11.54
C ALA A 32 -1.56 -3.92 -12.01
N LEU A 33 -1.68 -2.95 -11.10
CA LEU A 33 -1.81 -1.54 -11.44
C LEU A 33 -0.56 -1.02 -12.19
N PHE A 34 0.64 -1.43 -11.78
CA PHE A 34 1.86 -1.06 -12.46
C PHE A 34 1.92 -1.58 -13.90
N ILE A 35 1.54 -2.84 -14.13
CA ILE A 35 1.45 -3.41 -15.48
C ILE A 35 0.44 -2.62 -16.32
N VAL A 36 -0.76 -2.38 -15.78
CA VAL A 36 -1.81 -1.67 -16.51
C VAL A 36 -1.38 -0.23 -16.85
N MET A 37 -0.77 0.50 -15.91
CA MET A 37 -0.24 1.84 -16.17
C MET A 37 0.88 1.82 -17.22
N THR A 38 1.74 0.79 -17.19
CA THR A 38 2.81 0.63 -18.19
C THR A 38 2.22 0.45 -19.59
N LEU A 39 1.15 -0.34 -19.72
CA LEU A 39 0.43 -0.54 -20.99
C LEU A 39 -0.39 0.69 -21.42
N ALA A 40 -0.87 1.49 -20.48
CA ALA A 40 -1.71 2.68 -20.74
C ALA A 40 -0.93 3.95 -21.13
N GLY A 41 0.40 3.87 -21.27
CA GLY A 41 1.25 5.00 -21.67
C GLY A 41 2.49 5.21 -20.80
N GLY A 42 2.73 4.35 -19.80
CA GLY A 42 3.94 4.32 -18.99
C GLY A 42 3.72 4.77 -17.55
N SER A 43 4.30 4.04 -16.59
CA SER A 43 4.21 4.33 -15.15
C SER A 43 4.95 5.60 -14.72
N THR A 44 5.77 6.21 -15.59
CA THR A 44 6.48 7.47 -15.34
C THR A 44 5.78 8.68 -15.97
N ASN A 45 4.69 8.46 -16.71
CA ASN A 45 3.92 9.52 -17.35
C ASN A 45 2.93 10.13 -16.34
N GLY A 46 3.09 11.43 -16.05
CA GLY A 46 2.23 12.14 -15.10
C GLY A 46 0.75 12.11 -15.45
N GLN A 47 0.38 12.16 -16.74
CA GLN A 47 -1.01 12.09 -17.16
C GLN A 47 -1.61 10.70 -16.90
N VAL A 48 -0.86 9.64 -17.17
CA VAL A 48 -1.28 8.26 -16.87
C VAL A 48 -1.49 8.13 -15.36
N LEU A 49 -0.53 8.58 -14.55
CA LEU A 49 -0.66 8.54 -13.09
C LEU A 49 -1.92 9.26 -12.59
N VAL A 50 -2.18 10.49 -13.07
CA VAL A 50 -3.37 11.26 -12.70
C VAL A 50 -4.66 10.53 -13.11
N ASN A 51 -4.70 9.93 -14.31
CA ASN A 51 -5.86 9.16 -14.79
C ASN A 51 -6.13 7.92 -13.91
N PHE A 52 -5.09 7.30 -13.35
CA PHE A 52 -5.20 6.15 -12.45
C PHE A 52 -5.45 6.54 -10.99
N GLY A 53 -5.59 7.83 -10.69
CA GLY A 53 -5.93 8.31 -9.35
C GLY A 53 -4.72 8.72 -8.50
N ALA A 54 -3.57 9.03 -9.10
CA ALA A 54 -2.47 9.65 -8.37
C ALA A 54 -2.93 10.96 -7.70
N LYS A 55 -2.24 11.33 -6.62
CA LYS A 55 -2.57 12.54 -5.87
C LYS A 55 -2.24 13.74 -6.75
N PHE A 56 -3.23 14.60 -6.96
CA PHE A 56 -3.12 15.82 -7.75
C PHE A 56 -3.95 16.94 -7.12
N ASN A 57 -3.28 17.96 -6.57
CA ASN A 57 -3.91 19.01 -5.77
C ASN A 57 -5.09 19.70 -6.47
N PRO A 58 -4.98 20.13 -7.75
CA PRO A 58 -6.07 20.84 -8.40
C PRO A 58 -7.38 20.03 -8.44
N TYR A 59 -7.31 18.72 -8.63
CA TYR A 59 -8.51 17.87 -8.69
C TYR A 59 -9.10 17.61 -7.31
N ILE A 60 -8.25 17.49 -6.29
CA ILE A 60 -8.71 17.39 -4.90
C ILE A 60 -9.44 18.67 -4.47
N ILE A 61 -8.88 19.85 -4.80
CA ILE A 61 -9.39 21.15 -4.35
C ILE A 61 -10.63 21.57 -5.14
N HIS A 62 -10.57 21.50 -6.47
CA HIS A 62 -11.60 22.08 -7.34
C HIS A 62 -12.64 21.08 -7.82
N GLN A 63 -12.32 19.78 -7.82
CA GLN A 63 -13.22 18.73 -8.29
C GLN A 63 -13.64 17.77 -7.17
N HIS A 64 -13.17 18.02 -5.93
CA HIS A 64 -13.52 17.25 -4.74
C HIS A 64 -13.22 15.75 -4.85
N GLU A 65 -12.17 15.39 -5.60
CA GLU A 65 -11.75 14.01 -5.82
C GLU A 65 -10.97 13.45 -4.62
N TYR A 66 -11.63 13.34 -3.46
CA TYR A 66 -11.00 12.93 -2.19
C TYR A 66 -10.49 11.49 -2.18
N TYR A 67 -10.95 10.63 -3.10
CA TYR A 67 -10.41 9.29 -3.29
C TYR A 67 -8.91 9.30 -3.60
N ARG A 68 -8.38 10.43 -4.10
CA ARG A 68 -6.96 10.67 -4.36
C ARG A 68 -6.08 10.74 -3.12
N PHE A 69 -6.65 10.64 -1.91
CA PHE A 69 -5.88 10.39 -0.69
C PHE A 69 -5.63 8.90 -0.42
N LEU A 70 -6.41 8.02 -1.06
CA LEU A 70 -6.34 6.56 -0.87
C LEU A 70 -5.72 5.86 -2.08
N THR A 71 -6.16 6.18 -3.29
CA THR A 71 -5.69 5.52 -4.52
C THR A 71 -4.18 5.55 -4.74
N PRO A 72 -3.42 6.62 -4.41
CA PRO A 72 -1.98 6.65 -4.66
C PRO A 72 -1.21 5.56 -3.92
N ILE A 73 -1.73 5.06 -2.78
CA ILE A 73 -1.09 4.02 -1.96
C ILE A 73 -0.73 2.77 -2.78
N PHE A 74 -1.44 2.51 -3.87
CA PHE A 74 -1.24 1.34 -4.73
C PHE A 74 -0.51 1.65 -6.04
N LEU A 75 -0.29 2.92 -6.36
CA LEU A 75 0.35 3.36 -7.60
C LEU A 75 1.85 3.53 -7.39
N HIS A 76 2.65 3.27 -8.41
CA HIS A 76 4.11 3.38 -8.32
C HIS A 76 4.69 4.05 -9.56
N ILE A 77 5.58 5.00 -9.34
CA ILE A 77 6.26 5.76 -10.40
C ILE A 77 7.56 5.06 -10.78
N GLY A 78 7.53 4.28 -11.87
CA GLY A 78 8.71 3.63 -12.41
C GLY A 78 9.11 2.32 -11.70
N LEU A 79 9.99 1.57 -12.36
CA LEU A 79 10.31 0.19 -11.99
C LEU A 79 11.05 0.11 -10.65
N GLU A 80 12.00 1.01 -10.40
CA GLU A 80 12.79 1.01 -9.16
C GLU A 80 11.90 1.19 -7.93
N HIS A 81 10.97 2.15 -7.98
CA HIS A 81 10.03 2.39 -6.87
C HIS A 81 9.18 1.17 -6.54
N ILE A 82 8.58 0.50 -7.53
CA ILE A 82 7.76 -0.68 -7.25
C ILE A 82 8.60 -1.85 -6.74
N LEU A 83 9.81 -2.06 -7.26
CA LEU A 83 10.68 -3.16 -6.82
C LEU A 83 11.08 -3.01 -5.35
N PHE A 84 11.56 -1.83 -4.95
CA PHE A 84 11.98 -1.60 -3.56
C PHE A 84 10.81 -1.61 -2.58
N ASN A 85 9.68 -0.99 -2.93
CA ASN A 85 8.50 -0.99 -2.05
C ASN A 85 7.89 -2.40 -1.94
N SER A 86 7.84 -3.16 -3.03
CA SER A 86 7.34 -4.54 -3.00
C SER A 86 8.23 -5.44 -2.15
N LEU A 87 9.56 -5.29 -2.26
CA LEU A 87 10.49 -6.04 -1.42
C LEU A 87 10.32 -5.68 0.06
N PHE A 88 10.21 -4.38 0.37
CA PHE A 88 10.02 -3.92 1.74
C PHE A 88 8.67 -4.39 2.31
N LEU A 89 7.59 -4.30 1.54
CA LEU A 89 6.27 -4.79 1.91
C LEU A 89 6.29 -6.31 2.14
N TYR A 90 6.97 -7.07 1.28
CA TYR A 90 7.10 -8.51 1.46
C TYR A 90 7.87 -8.88 2.73
N MET A 91 8.99 -8.21 3.01
CA MET A 91 9.82 -8.53 4.17
C MET A 91 9.21 -8.01 5.47
N VAL A 92 8.97 -6.70 5.54
CA VAL A 92 8.51 -6.01 6.75
C VAL A 92 7.01 -6.12 6.91
N GLY A 93 6.24 -5.96 5.83
CA GLY A 93 4.78 -6.04 5.90
C GLY A 93 4.30 -7.42 6.32
N ARG A 94 4.86 -8.49 5.77
CA ARG A 94 4.54 -9.86 6.20
C ARG A 94 4.87 -10.09 7.66
N GLN A 95 6.03 -9.63 8.13
CA GLN A 95 6.42 -9.74 9.52
C GLN A 95 5.50 -8.93 10.43
N MET A 96 5.17 -7.69 10.07
CA MET A 96 4.22 -6.85 10.80
C MET A 96 2.85 -7.51 10.87
N GLU A 97 2.29 -7.93 9.72
CA GLU A 97 1.01 -8.63 9.64
C GLU A 97 0.99 -9.89 10.52
N TYR A 98 2.09 -10.63 10.55
CA TYR A 98 2.27 -11.75 11.46
C TYR A 98 2.21 -11.33 12.93
N GLU A 99 2.95 -10.30 13.32
CA GLU A 99 3.08 -9.87 14.71
C GLU A 99 1.80 -9.21 15.26
N ILE A 100 1.15 -8.32 14.51
CA ILE A 100 0.02 -7.51 15.00
C ILE A 100 -1.37 -8.00 14.54
N GLY A 101 -1.40 -8.90 13.55
CA GLY A 101 -2.62 -9.48 12.97
C GLY A 101 -3.15 -8.71 11.75
N HIS A 102 -3.90 -9.43 10.90
CA HIS A 102 -4.37 -8.97 9.59
C HIS A 102 -5.08 -7.60 9.62
N TRP A 103 -6.08 -7.43 10.49
CA TRP A 103 -6.87 -6.19 10.55
C TRP A 103 -6.10 -4.99 11.09
N ARG A 104 -5.20 -5.20 12.06
CA ARG A 104 -4.35 -4.13 12.59
C ARG A 104 -3.31 -3.71 11.57
N PHE A 105 -2.73 -4.67 10.85
CA PHE A 105 -1.85 -4.39 9.73
C PHE A 105 -2.54 -3.60 8.62
N LEU A 106 -3.75 -4.00 8.22
CA LEU A 106 -4.57 -3.27 7.26
C LEU A 106 -4.75 -1.80 7.68
N ALA A 107 -5.16 -1.57 8.94
CA ALA A 107 -5.38 -0.23 9.46
C ALA A 107 -4.09 0.60 9.45
N VAL A 108 -2.97 0.04 9.94
CA VAL A 108 -1.67 0.74 9.94
C VAL A 108 -1.21 1.07 8.53
N TYR A 109 -1.34 0.12 7.59
CA TYR A 109 -0.95 0.30 6.20
C TYR A 109 -1.76 1.41 5.52
N LEU A 110 -3.09 1.38 5.62
CA LEU A 110 -3.94 2.39 4.99
C LEU A 110 -3.82 3.76 5.66
N LEU A 111 -3.79 3.82 6.99
CA LEU A 111 -3.68 5.10 7.69
C LEU A 111 -2.32 5.77 7.43
N SER A 112 -1.23 4.99 7.40
CA SER A 112 0.09 5.55 7.07
C SER A 112 0.13 6.12 5.65
N GLY A 113 -0.42 5.40 4.66
CA GLY A 113 -0.52 5.88 3.29
C GLY A 113 -1.38 7.13 3.13
N ILE A 114 -2.57 7.16 3.76
CA ILE A 114 -3.46 8.33 3.75
C ILE A 114 -2.77 9.54 4.37
N MET A 115 -2.13 9.37 5.54
CA MET A 115 -1.43 10.47 6.21
C MET A 115 -0.24 10.97 5.39
N GLY A 116 0.48 10.08 4.70
CA GLY A 116 1.52 10.46 3.75
C GLY A 116 0.97 11.29 2.58
N ASN A 117 -0.17 10.89 2.01
CA ASN A 117 -0.83 11.65 0.94
C ASN A 117 -1.37 13.00 1.41
N LEU A 118 -1.90 13.09 2.63
CA LEU A 118 -2.31 14.35 3.25
C LEU A 118 -1.13 15.29 3.48
N ALA A 119 0.00 14.78 3.98
CA ALA A 119 1.22 15.56 4.10
C ALA A 119 1.75 16.02 2.73
N SER A 120 1.76 15.14 1.73
CA SER A 120 2.10 15.49 0.34
C SER A 120 1.17 16.57 -0.20
N PHE A 121 -0.13 16.51 0.08
CA PHE A 121 -1.10 17.53 -0.31
C PHE A 121 -0.82 18.88 0.35
N ALA A 122 -0.55 18.89 1.65
CA ALA A 122 -0.31 20.10 2.43
C ALA A 122 1.02 20.79 2.09
N PHE A 123 2.07 20.02 1.81
CA PHE A 123 3.44 20.53 1.71
C PHE A 123 4.05 20.44 0.31
N SER A 124 3.38 19.81 -0.67
CA SER A 124 3.89 19.66 -2.04
C SER A 124 2.82 19.87 -3.10
N SER A 125 3.16 20.61 -4.15
CA SER A 125 2.35 20.78 -5.36
C SER A 125 2.56 19.68 -6.40
N SER A 126 3.53 18.79 -6.20
CA SER A 126 3.86 17.74 -7.16
C SER A 126 2.79 16.63 -7.19
N ILE A 127 2.72 15.93 -8.33
CA ILE A 127 1.99 14.67 -8.44
C ILE A 127 2.73 13.63 -7.59
N SER A 128 2.01 12.83 -6.81
CA SER A 128 2.57 11.71 -6.09
C SER A 128 1.72 10.45 -6.23
N ALA A 129 2.42 9.32 -6.34
CA ALA A 129 1.92 7.96 -6.36
C ALA A 129 2.85 7.16 -5.45
#